data_AF-A0AAQ4FFY6-F1
#
_entry.id   AF-A0AAQ4FFY6-F1
#
_cell.length_a   1.000
_cell.length_b   1.000
_cell.length_c   1.000
_cell.angle_alpha   90.00
_cell.angle_beta   90.00
_cell.angle_gamma   90.00
#
_symmetry.space_group_name_H-M   'P 1'
#
loop_
_entity.id
_entity.type
_entity.pdbx_description
1 polymer ?
#
loop_
_entity_poly.entity_id
_entity_poly.type
_entity_poly.pdbx_seq_one_letter_code
_entity_poly.pdbx_strand_id
1 'polypeptide(L)'
;MAAALARHVSARAVLNSLSKSCIPSLLAQNSRHLYGAAVLGLDKYLEQREKMQHQFADAKDKFFQRISQYFNTDNPAMVFTEDLKHVAYLCEDKDSDIELVVKMMKRFNRQNKELRFGTFVFGPVALRLFYHLKKPDVVLQLLKDQELDGFFDQFSSYQIAMDLLFKEQRYQDVLDIFNSMQQKQLYGTKYPRECVVLALGACYKLVGSSSFFLLRVMAELCC
;
A
#
# COMPACT_ATOMS: atom_id res chain seq x y z
N MET A 1 32.11 58.03 42.73
CA MET A 1 31.06 57.34 41.96
C MET A 1 30.42 58.36 41.04
N ALA A 2 30.56 58.15 39.73
CA ALA A 2 30.15 59.07 38.68
C ALA A 2 28.68 58.87 38.31
N ALA A 3 27.96 59.96 38.05
CA ALA A 3 26.94 60.02 37.01
C ALA A 3 26.70 61.49 36.66
N ALA A 4 27.37 61.93 35.60
CA ALA A 4 27.17 63.23 34.96
C ALA A 4 26.06 63.12 33.90
N LEU A 5 25.13 64.07 33.97
CA LEU A 5 24.60 64.90 32.89
C LEU A 5 24.45 64.28 31.49
N ALA A 6 23.24 64.29 30.93
CA ALA A 6 22.79 65.35 30.03
C ALA A 6 21.49 64.95 29.30
N ARG A 7 20.72 65.96 28.91
CA ARG A 7 19.39 65.87 28.29
C ARG A 7 19.47 65.89 26.76
N HIS A 8 18.37 65.40 26.17
CA HIS A 8 17.68 65.87 24.96
C HIS A 8 17.97 65.26 23.57
N VAL A 9 16.84 64.94 22.91
CA VAL A 9 16.47 64.94 21.48
C VAL A 9 16.25 63.58 20.78
N SER A 10 14.95 63.29 20.58
CA SER A 10 14.24 62.79 19.37
C SER A 10 14.85 61.69 18.48
N ALA A 11 14.09 60.60 18.26
CA ALA A 11 13.47 60.32 16.94
C ALA A 11 12.82 58.91 16.87
N ARG A 12 11.61 58.88 16.27
CA ARG A 12 11.03 57.82 15.43
C ARG A 12 10.52 56.50 16.02
N ALA A 13 9.22 56.29 15.73
CA ALA A 13 8.55 55.03 15.36
C ALA A 13 8.54 53.93 16.43
N VAL A 14 7.39 53.38 16.82
CA VAL A 14 6.53 52.54 15.96
C VAL A 14 5.07 52.71 16.38
N LEU A 15 4.28 53.22 15.44
CA LEU A 15 2.82 53.20 15.47
C LEU A 15 2.30 51.84 14.97
N ASN A 16 1.11 51.51 15.46
CA ASN A 16 0.12 50.58 14.95
C ASN A 16 0.05 49.18 15.56
N SER A 17 -0.83 49.13 16.55
CA SER A 17 -1.56 47.99 17.07
C SER A 17 -2.24 47.16 15.98
N LEU A 18 -2.10 45.84 16.14
CA LEU A 18 -3.14 44.82 15.96
C LEU A 18 -3.91 44.88 14.64
N SER A 19 -3.23 44.48 13.57
CA SER A 19 -3.91 44.04 12.35
C SER A 19 -4.44 42.61 12.52
N LYS A 20 -5.77 42.53 12.54
CA LYS A 20 -6.64 41.55 11.88
C LYS A 20 -6.18 40.09 11.87
N SER A 21 -7.00 39.28 12.54
CA SER A 21 -7.16 37.85 12.34
C SER A 21 -7.06 37.42 10.87
N CYS A 22 -6.27 36.39 10.63
CA CYS A 22 -6.56 35.34 9.66
C CYS A 22 -5.97 34.06 10.24
N ILE A 23 -6.77 33.34 11.02
CA ILE A 23 -6.54 31.90 11.18
C ILE A 23 -6.81 31.33 9.78
N PRO A 24 -5.83 30.75 9.07
CA PRO A 24 -6.18 29.92 7.94
C PRO A 24 -6.93 28.75 8.56
N SER A 25 -8.24 28.67 8.32
CA SER A 25 -8.97 27.43 8.50
C SER A 25 -8.34 26.42 7.54
N LEU A 26 -7.31 25.73 8.01
CA LEU A 26 -6.89 24.47 7.44
C LEU A 26 -8.10 23.55 7.59
N LEU A 27 -8.96 23.54 6.57
CA LEU A 27 -9.68 22.34 6.18
C LEU A 27 -8.62 21.33 5.73
N ALA A 28 -7.76 20.92 6.67
CA ALA A 28 -7.14 19.62 6.58
C ALA A 28 -8.32 18.68 6.58
N GLN A 29 -8.65 18.15 5.40
CA GLN A 29 -9.40 16.91 5.31
C GLN A 29 -8.57 15.90 6.10
N ASN A 30 -8.83 15.81 7.41
CA ASN A 30 -8.35 14.75 8.26
C ASN A 30 -9.07 13.50 7.78
N SER A 31 -8.64 12.96 6.65
CA SER A 31 -8.92 11.58 6.28
C SER A 31 -8.19 10.74 7.32
N ARG A 32 -8.83 10.53 8.48
CA ARG A 32 -8.40 9.53 9.44
C ARG A 32 -8.41 8.19 8.68
N HIS A 33 -7.24 7.75 8.26
CA HIS A 33 -7.04 6.45 7.65
C HIS A 33 -7.48 5.39 8.66
N LEU A 34 -8.20 4.37 8.19
CA LEU A 34 -8.66 3.29 9.07
C LEU A 34 -7.48 2.49 9.63
N TYR A 35 -6.43 2.31 8.82
CA TYR A 35 -5.17 1.71 9.25
C TYR A 35 -3.96 2.63 9.03
N GLY A 36 -3.04 2.58 10.00
CA GLY A 36 -1.74 3.22 9.91
C GLY A 36 -0.72 2.34 9.17
N ALA A 37 0.34 2.97 8.65
CA ALA A 37 1.40 2.32 7.89
C ALA A 37 2.06 1.13 8.62
N ALA A 38 2.26 1.27 9.93
CA ALA A 38 2.84 0.22 10.78
C ALA A 38 1.98 -1.06 10.83
N VAL A 39 0.65 -0.93 10.91
CA VAL A 39 -0.28 -2.08 10.95
C VAL A 39 -0.25 -2.84 9.63
N LEU A 40 -0.17 -2.10 8.52
CA LEU A 40 -0.07 -2.68 7.18
C LEU A 40 1.34 -3.22 6.89
N GLY A 41 2.34 -2.91 7.73
CA GLY A 41 3.74 -3.27 7.52
C GLY A 41 4.41 -2.47 6.40
N LEU A 42 3.88 -1.31 6.04
CA LEU A 42 4.45 -0.45 4.99
C LEU A 42 5.81 0.12 5.42
N ASP A 43 5.97 0.49 6.68
CA ASP A 43 7.24 1.05 7.20
C ASP A 43 8.38 0.04 7.03
N LYS A 44 8.15 -1.21 7.43
CA LYS A 44 9.12 -2.30 7.27
C LYS A 44 9.41 -2.58 5.80
N TYR A 45 8.41 -2.50 4.94
CA TYR A 45 8.60 -2.67 3.49
C TYR A 45 9.49 -1.55 2.92
N LEU A 46 9.23 -0.30 3.29
CA LEU A 46 10.03 0.85 2.85
C LEU A 46 11.47 0.78 3.37
N GLU A 47 11.68 0.37 4.61
CA GLU A 47 13.02 0.16 5.17
C GLU A 47 13.80 -0.92 4.38
N GLN A 48 13.15 -2.04 4.02
CA GLN A 48 13.79 -3.07 3.19
C GLN A 48 14.06 -2.56 1.78
N ARG A 49 13.15 -1.77 1.21
CA ARG A 49 13.31 -1.12 -0.09
C ARG A 49 14.55 -0.22 -0.10
N GLU A 50 14.67 0.64 0.91
CA GLU A 50 15.81 1.55 1.08
C GLU A 50 17.13 0.76 1.23
N LYS A 51 17.16 -0.27 2.08
CA LYS A 51 18.35 -1.13 2.22
C LYS A 51 18.74 -1.78 0.90
N MET A 52 17.77 -2.29 0.15
CA MET A 52 18.01 -2.93 -1.14
C MET A 52 18.54 -1.93 -2.18
N GLN A 53 17.99 -0.72 -2.23
CA GLN A 53 18.47 0.34 -3.11
C GLN A 53 19.93 0.71 -2.81
N HIS A 54 20.31 0.81 -1.53
CA HIS A 54 21.70 1.05 -1.14
C HIS A 54 22.64 -0.11 -1.52
N GLN A 55 22.19 -1.37 -1.38
CA GLN A 55 22.98 -2.54 -1.75
C GLN A 55 23.23 -2.63 -3.25
N PHE A 56 22.24 -2.26 -4.06
CA PHE A 56 22.36 -2.32 -5.51
C PHE A 56 23.00 -1.07 -6.12
N ALA A 57 22.84 0.11 -5.52
CA ALA A 57 23.38 1.39 -6.02
C ALA A 57 23.26 1.49 -7.55
N ASP A 58 24.39 1.64 -8.26
CA ASP A 58 24.46 1.76 -9.72
C ASP A 58 24.30 0.43 -10.50
N ALA A 59 24.25 -0.71 -9.80
CA ALA A 59 24.09 -2.03 -10.40
C ALA A 59 22.63 -2.43 -10.66
N LYS A 60 21.66 -1.62 -10.22
CA LYS A 60 20.23 -1.90 -10.38
C LYS A 60 19.84 -2.15 -11.83
N ASP A 61 20.20 -1.26 -12.75
CA ASP A 61 19.80 -1.39 -14.16
C ASP A 61 20.41 -2.65 -14.79
N LYS A 62 21.67 -2.96 -14.46
CA LYS A 62 22.34 -4.19 -14.90
C LYS A 62 21.63 -5.44 -14.36
N PHE A 63 21.16 -5.41 -13.11
CA PHE A 63 20.39 -6.50 -12.54
C PHE A 63 19.06 -6.70 -13.26
N PHE A 64 18.28 -5.64 -13.50
CA PHE A 64 17.01 -5.74 -14.24
C PHE A 64 17.22 -6.23 -15.67
N GLN A 65 18.26 -5.76 -16.36
CA GLN A 65 18.61 -6.25 -17.70
C GLN A 65 18.93 -7.75 -17.68
N ARG A 66 19.77 -8.21 -16.74
CA ARG A 66 20.11 -9.63 -16.57
C ARG A 66 18.88 -10.48 -16.32
N ILE A 67 18.03 -10.07 -15.38
CA ILE A 67 16.79 -10.79 -15.07
C ILE A 67 15.87 -10.79 -16.31
N SER A 68 15.65 -9.65 -16.95
CA SER A 68 14.79 -9.57 -18.14
C SER A 68 15.25 -10.51 -19.26
N GLN A 69 16.56 -10.55 -19.54
CA GLN A 69 17.15 -11.48 -20.51
C GLN A 69 16.91 -12.95 -20.13
N TYR A 70 17.08 -13.29 -18.85
CA TYR A 70 16.83 -14.63 -18.35
C TYR A 70 15.38 -15.09 -18.61
N PHE A 71 14.40 -14.19 -18.46
CA PHE A 71 12.99 -14.48 -18.69
C PHE A 71 12.53 -14.38 -20.16
N ASN A 72 13.40 -13.97 -21.09
CA ASN A 72 13.09 -13.86 -22.52
C ASN A 72 13.60 -15.06 -23.34
N THR A 73 14.12 -16.10 -22.68
CA THR A 73 14.57 -17.33 -23.34
C THR A 73 13.44 -18.37 -23.42
N ASP A 74 13.51 -19.26 -24.42
CA ASP A 74 12.49 -20.32 -24.65
C ASP A 74 12.46 -21.39 -23.54
N ASN A 75 13.47 -21.42 -22.68
CA ASN A 75 13.53 -22.37 -21.57
C ASN A 75 12.83 -21.75 -20.35
N PRO A 76 12.04 -22.53 -19.60
CA PRO A 76 11.15 -21.95 -18.62
C PRO A 76 11.97 -21.60 -17.36
N ALA A 77 12.51 -20.37 -17.34
CA ALA A 77 13.38 -19.81 -16.31
C ALA A 77 12.88 -20.06 -14.87
N MET A 78 13.76 -20.54 -14.00
CA MET A 78 13.47 -20.77 -12.57
C MET A 78 13.44 -19.44 -11.82
N VAL A 79 12.41 -19.15 -11.03
CA VAL A 79 12.38 -17.95 -10.19
C VAL A 79 12.87 -18.32 -8.81
N PHE A 80 14.01 -17.76 -8.39
CA PHE A 80 14.48 -17.89 -7.02
C PHE A 80 13.80 -16.87 -6.11
N THR A 81 13.55 -17.27 -4.86
CA THR A 81 12.97 -16.41 -3.82
C THR A 81 13.75 -15.10 -3.67
N GLU A 82 15.08 -15.14 -3.67
CA GLU A 82 15.87 -13.91 -3.52
C GLU A 82 15.77 -13.00 -4.74
N ASP A 83 15.76 -13.53 -5.96
CA ASP A 83 15.59 -12.70 -7.17
C ASP A 83 14.24 -12.01 -7.18
N LEU A 84 13.15 -12.70 -6.83
CA LEU A 84 11.82 -12.08 -6.76
C LEU A 84 11.72 -11.05 -5.64
N LYS A 85 12.37 -11.28 -4.48
CA LYS A 85 12.47 -10.25 -3.42
C LYS A 85 13.19 -9.01 -3.94
N HIS A 86 14.36 -9.17 -4.56
CA HIS A 86 15.14 -8.06 -5.09
C HIS A 86 14.34 -7.26 -6.12
N VAL A 87 13.71 -7.95 -7.08
CA VAL A 87 12.88 -7.31 -8.09
C VAL A 87 11.69 -6.58 -7.45
N ALA A 88 11.03 -7.16 -6.45
CA ALA A 88 9.93 -6.51 -5.74
C ALA A 88 10.38 -5.25 -4.98
N TYR A 89 11.55 -5.27 -4.33
CA TYR A 89 12.07 -4.11 -3.59
C TYR A 89 12.72 -3.04 -4.49
N LEU A 90 13.25 -3.41 -5.66
CA LEU A 90 13.91 -2.45 -6.55
C LEU A 90 12.99 -1.88 -7.63
N CYS A 91 11.81 -2.48 -7.84
CA CYS A 91 10.82 -2.02 -8.80
C CYS A 91 10.45 -0.55 -8.56
N GLU A 92 10.46 0.25 -9.62
CA GLU A 92 9.97 1.62 -9.61
C GLU A 92 8.68 1.72 -10.41
N ASP A 93 8.12 2.93 -10.46
CA ASP A 93 6.98 3.24 -11.32
C ASP A 93 7.40 3.33 -12.80
N LYS A 94 7.76 2.18 -13.36
CA LYS A 94 8.07 1.96 -14.78
C LYS A 94 7.31 0.72 -15.23
N ASP A 95 6.61 0.82 -16.37
CA ASP A 95 5.81 -0.30 -16.88
C ASP A 95 6.65 -1.56 -17.08
N SER A 96 7.87 -1.43 -17.60
CA SER A 96 8.81 -2.55 -17.77
C SER A 96 9.16 -3.26 -16.47
N ASP A 97 9.32 -2.51 -15.37
CA ASP A 97 9.69 -3.06 -14.07
C ASP A 97 8.48 -3.80 -13.47
N ILE A 98 7.30 -3.18 -13.56
CA ILE A 98 6.03 -3.75 -13.09
C ILE A 98 5.71 -5.04 -13.86
N GLU A 99 5.80 -5.02 -15.19
CA GLU A 99 5.60 -6.20 -16.03
C GLU A 99 6.55 -7.34 -15.66
N LEU A 100 7.82 -7.03 -15.43
CA LEU A 100 8.82 -8.02 -15.03
C LEU A 100 8.48 -8.65 -13.68
N VAL A 101 8.13 -7.83 -12.66
CA VAL A 101 7.72 -8.31 -11.34
C VAL A 101 6.52 -9.25 -11.47
N VAL A 102 5.49 -8.85 -12.22
CA VAL A 102 4.26 -9.64 -12.41
C VAL A 102 4.56 -10.96 -13.13
N LYS A 103 5.40 -10.92 -14.18
CA LYS A 103 5.86 -12.12 -14.90
C LYS A 103 6.57 -13.08 -13.96
N MET A 104 7.46 -12.58 -13.11
CA MET A 104 8.16 -13.40 -12.11
C MET A 104 7.21 -13.96 -11.05
N MET A 105 6.24 -13.19 -10.57
CA MET A 105 5.22 -13.66 -9.61
C MET A 105 4.41 -14.84 -10.16
N LYS A 106 3.91 -14.72 -11.40
CA LYS A 106 3.16 -15.79 -12.07
C LYS A 106 4.00 -17.06 -12.21
N ARG A 107 5.24 -16.88 -12.66
CA ARG A 107 6.19 -17.98 -12.84
C ARG A 107 6.51 -18.66 -11.51
N PHE A 108 6.75 -17.89 -10.45
CA PHE A 108 7.01 -18.39 -9.10
C PHE A 108 5.81 -19.14 -8.51
N ASN A 109 4.59 -18.61 -8.70
CA ASN A 109 3.38 -19.28 -8.23
C ASN A 109 3.19 -20.65 -8.89
N ARG A 110 3.39 -20.72 -10.21
CA ARG A 110 3.35 -21.98 -10.96
C ARG A 110 4.42 -22.97 -10.46
N GLN A 111 5.65 -22.50 -10.27
CA GLN A 111 6.76 -23.31 -9.77
C GLN A 111 6.51 -23.88 -8.38
N ASN A 112 5.97 -23.10 -7.45
CA ASN A 112 5.72 -23.58 -6.09
C ASN A 112 4.62 -24.62 -6.01
N LYS A 113 3.61 -24.54 -6.90
CA LYS A 113 2.58 -25.57 -7.01
C LYS A 113 3.17 -26.91 -7.45
N GLU A 114 4.17 -26.89 -8.34
CA GLU A 114 4.81 -28.09 -8.88
C GLU A 114 5.90 -28.65 -7.97
N LEU A 115 6.71 -27.77 -7.36
CA LEU A 115 7.98 -28.14 -6.73
C LEU A 115 8.02 -27.95 -5.21
N ARG A 116 6.94 -27.39 -4.60
CA ARG A 116 6.84 -27.05 -3.16
C ARG A 116 8.06 -26.30 -2.61
N PHE A 117 8.61 -25.35 -3.36
CA PHE A 117 9.74 -24.55 -2.88
C PHE A 117 9.29 -23.48 -1.88
N GLY A 118 9.97 -23.44 -0.74
CA GLY A 118 10.01 -22.28 0.17
C GLY A 118 8.80 -22.11 1.10
N THR A 119 9.07 -21.47 2.24
CA THR A 119 8.06 -21.02 3.22
C THR A 119 7.75 -19.53 3.10
N PHE A 120 8.38 -18.84 2.15
CA PHE A 120 8.27 -17.39 2.02
C PHE A 120 6.95 -16.99 1.34
N VAL A 121 6.25 -16.04 1.96
CA VAL A 121 4.93 -15.58 1.53
C VAL A 121 5.04 -14.25 0.79
N PHE A 122 4.88 -14.27 -0.53
CA PHE A 122 5.03 -13.09 -1.37
C PHE A 122 3.79 -12.20 -1.49
N GLY A 123 2.59 -12.73 -1.30
CA GLY A 123 1.34 -11.97 -1.49
C GLY A 123 1.34 -10.59 -0.83
N PRO A 124 1.63 -10.50 0.49
CA PRO A 124 1.69 -9.21 1.18
C PRO A 124 2.86 -8.33 0.72
N VAL A 125 3.98 -8.89 0.28
CA VAL A 125 5.14 -8.11 -0.18
C VAL A 125 4.81 -7.45 -1.53
N ALA A 126 4.25 -8.22 -2.47
CA ALA A 126 3.82 -7.71 -3.77
C ALA A 126 2.75 -6.63 -3.63
N LEU A 127 1.77 -6.80 -2.73
CA LEU A 127 0.76 -5.77 -2.54
C LEU A 127 1.30 -4.50 -1.89
N ARG A 128 2.32 -4.59 -1.01
CA ARG A 128 3.00 -3.38 -0.49
C ARG A 128 3.79 -2.65 -1.58
N LEU A 129 4.37 -3.37 -2.54
CA LEU A 129 4.96 -2.75 -3.73
C LEU A 129 3.92 -1.90 -4.46
N PHE A 130 2.79 -2.49 -4.85
CA PHE A 130 1.78 -1.76 -5.62
C PHE A 130 1.04 -0.69 -4.79
N TYR A 131 1.00 -0.85 -3.47
CA TYR A 131 0.59 0.20 -2.54
C TYR A 131 1.55 1.40 -2.61
N HIS A 132 2.86 1.14 -2.49
CA HIS A 132 3.91 2.16 -2.57
C HIS A 132 3.88 2.89 -3.93
N LEU A 133 3.71 2.16 -5.02
CA LEU A 133 3.60 2.72 -6.37
C LEU A 133 2.22 3.34 -6.68
N LYS A 134 1.26 3.26 -5.75
CA LYS A 134 -0.14 3.72 -5.93
C LYS A 134 -0.78 3.19 -7.20
N LYS A 135 -0.73 1.87 -7.41
CA LYS A 135 -1.28 1.16 -8.59
C LYS A 135 -2.52 0.33 -8.24
N PRO A 136 -3.67 0.95 -7.93
CA PRO A 136 -4.90 0.22 -7.56
C PRO A 136 -5.41 -0.69 -8.70
N ASP A 137 -5.28 -0.27 -9.96
CA ASP A 137 -5.71 -1.07 -11.11
C ASP A 137 -4.88 -2.36 -11.25
N VAL A 138 -3.57 -2.27 -11.05
CA VAL A 138 -2.67 -3.44 -11.06
C VAL A 138 -3.06 -4.40 -9.94
N VAL A 139 -3.32 -3.90 -8.72
CA VAL A 139 -3.78 -4.72 -7.60
C VAL A 139 -5.06 -5.49 -7.96
N LEU A 140 -6.05 -4.83 -8.56
CA LEU A 140 -7.31 -5.47 -8.94
C LEU A 140 -7.13 -6.53 -10.03
N GLN A 141 -6.25 -6.28 -11.01
CA GLN A 141 -5.92 -7.24 -12.04
C GLN A 141 -5.25 -8.49 -11.42
N LEU A 142 -4.26 -8.29 -10.54
CA LEU A 142 -3.52 -9.39 -9.92
C LEU A 142 -4.40 -10.28 -9.02
N LEU A 143 -5.31 -9.69 -8.26
CA LEU A 143 -6.23 -10.46 -7.40
C LEU A 143 -7.25 -11.29 -8.19
N LYS A 144 -7.53 -10.92 -9.45
CA LYS A 144 -8.44 -11.62 -10.35
C LYS A 144 -7.72 -12.58 -11.29
N ASP A 145 -6.38 -12.58 -11.28
CA ASP A 145 -5.57 -13.38 -12.19
C ASP A 145 -5.52 -14.85 -11.75
N GLN A 146 -6.01 -15.74 -12.61
CA GLN A 146 -6.05 -17.18 -12.34
C GLN A 146 -4.66 -17.82 -12.21
N GLU A 147 -3.63 -17.26 -12.86
CA GLU A 147 -2.25 -17.74 -12.71
C GLU A 147 -1.68 -17.43 -11.31
N LEU A 148 -2.28 -16.47 -10.61
CA LEU A 148 -1.94 -16.08 -9.24
C LEU A 148 -2.92 -16.64 -8.20
N ASP A 149 -3.75 -17.62 -8.57
CA ASP A 149 -4.60 -18.31 -7.60
C ASP A 149 -3.76 -18.94 -6.48
N GLY A 150 -4.19 -18.76 -5.23
CA GLY A 150 -3.44 -19.11 -4.02
C GLY A 150 -2.34 -18.13 -3.59
N PHE A 151 -1.84 -17.26 -4.49
CA PHE A 151 -0.68 -16.42 -4.21
C PHE A 151 -0.95 -15.38 -3.12
N PHE A 152 -2.16 -14.82 -3.12
CA PHE A 152 -2.62 -13.76 -2.21
C PHE A 152 -3.53 -14.26 -1.10
N ASP A 153 -3.60 -15.57 -0.85
CA ASP A 153 -4.51 -16.19 0.13
C ASP A 153 -4.02 -16.02 1.58
N GLN A 154 -3.79 -14.76 1.98
CA GLN A 154 -3.39 -14.36 3.33
C GLN A 154 -4.19 -13.12 3.70
N PHE A 155 -4.73 -13.05 4.92
CA PHE A 155 -5.56 -11.90 5.33
C PHE A 155 -4.84 -10.56 5.22
N SER A 156 -3.54 -10.54 5.49
CA SER A 156 -2.73 -9.33 5.32
C SER A 156 -2.69 -8.85 3.86
N SER A 157 -2.70 -9.75 2.89
CA SER A 157 -2.80 -9.40 1.46
C SER A 157 -4.10 -8.64 1.18
N TYR A 158 -5.24 -9.21 1.56
CA TYR A 158 -6.55 -8.56 1.36
C TYR A 158 -6.65 -7.23 2.12
N GLN A 159 -6.14 -7.16 3.36
CA GLN A 159 -6.12 -5.93 4.14
C GLN A 159 -5.34 -4.80 3.44
N ILE A 160 -4.14 -5.10 2.90
CA ILE A 160 -3.31 -4.11 2.20
C ILE A 160 -4.00 -3.62 0.92
N ALA A 161 -4.55 -4.55 0.13
CA ALA A 161 -5.26 -4.22 -1.11
C ALA A 161 -6.51 -3.36 -0.84
N MET A 162 -7.34 -3.77 0.14
CA MET A 162 -8.55 -3.05 0.52
C MET A 162 -8.22 -1.66 1.08
N ASP A 163 -7.15 -1.51 1.87
CA ASP A 163 -6.75 -0.20 2.40
C ASP A 163 -6.27 0.74 1.27
N LEU A 164 -5.50 0.25 0.29
CA LEU A 164 -5.11 1.02 -0.90
C LEU A 164 -6.35 1.55 -1.62
N LEU A 165 -7.27 0.66 -1.97
CA LEU A 165 -8.49 1.00 -2.70
C LEU A 165 -9.37 1.97 -1.91
N PHE A 166 -9.46 1.78 -0.60
CA PHE A 166 -10.18 2.69 0.29
C PHE A 166 -9.61 4.11 0.24
N LYS A 167 -8.28 4.25 0.25
CA LYS A 167 -7.59 5.56 0.14
C LYS A 167 -7.78 6.20 -1.22
N GLU A 168 -7.78 5.39 -2.28
CA GLU A 168 -8.09 5.83 -3.64
C GLU A 168 -9.60 6.02 -3.90
N GLN A 169 -10.43 5.98 -2.84
CA GLN A 169 -11.89 6.19 -2.90
C GLN A 169 -12.65 5.18 -3.77
N ARG A 170 -12.05 4.02 -4.01
CA ARG A 170 -12.61 2.90 -4.78
C ARG A 170 -13.42 1.97 -3.89
N TYR A 171 -14.42 2.53 -3.23
CA TYR A 171 -15.16 1.84 -2.18
C TYR A 171 -15.94 0.62 -2.67
N GLN A 172 -16.45 0.63 -3.91
CA GLN A 172 -17.11 -0.55 -4.48
C GLN A 172 -16.12 -1.70 -4.67
N ASP A 173 -14.91 -1.41 -5.18
CA ASP A 173 -13.86 -2.42 -5.35
C ASP A 173 -13.42 -3.03 -4.00
N VAL A 174 -13.43 -2.25 -2.91
CA VAL A 174 -13.20 -2.75 -1.54
C VAL A 174 -14.23 -3.82 -1.18
N LEU A 175 -15.51 -3.58 -1.45
CA LEU A 175 -16.59 -4.54 -1.17
C LEU A 175 -16.49 -5.78 -2.06
N ASP A 176 -16.16 -5.61 -3.33
CA ASP A 176 -16.02 -6.72 -4.28
C ASP A 176 -14.87 -7.65 -3.87
N ILE A 177 -13.73 -7.09 -3.43
CA ILE A 177 -12.61 -7.88 -2.87
C ILE A 177 -13.02 -8.59 -1.59
N PHE A 178 -13.72 -7.89 -0.68
CA PHE A 178 -14.18 -8.49 0.57
C PHE A 178 -15.08 -9.70 0.31
N ASN A 179 -16.04 -9.56 -0.60
CA ASN A 179 -16.93 -10.64 -1.03
C ASN A 179 -16.16 -11.82 -1.63
N SER A 180 -15.19 -11.55 -2.52
CA SER A 180 -14.34 -12.58 -3.12
C SER A 180 -13.53 -13.34 -2.05
N MET A 181 -12.92 -12.63 -1.10
CA MET A 181 -12.19 -13.21 0.03
C MET A 181 -13.10 -14.10 0.91
N GLN A 182 -14.33 -13.65 1.20
CA GLN A 182 -15.31 -14.43 1.98
C GLN A 182 -15.65 -15.75 1.31
N GLN A 183 -15.80 -15.76 -0.02
CA GLN A 183 -16.09 -16.97 -0.78
C GLN A 183 -14.96 -18.00 -0.70
N LYS A 184 -13.70 -17.54 -0.56
CA LYS A 184 -12.54 -18.44 -0.37
C LYS A 184 -12.44 -19.07 1.02
N GLN A 185 -13.13 -18.52 2.03
CA GLN A 185 -13.13 -19.02 3.42
C GLN A 185 -11.73 -19.35 3.96
N LEU A 186 -10.80 -18.42 3.79
CA LEU A 186 -9.41 -18.60 4.17
C LEU A 186 -9.30 -19.01 5.64
N TYR A 187 -8.58 -20.10 5.91
CA TYR A 187 -8.38 -20.64 7.26
C TYR A 187 -9.67 -20.86 8.08
N GLY A 188 -10.80 -21.13 7.41
CA GLY A 188 -12.08 -21.40 8.07
C GLY A 188 -12.79 -20.17 8.65
N THR A 189 -12.32 -18.95 8.39
CA THR A 189 -13.04 -17.72 8.74
C THR A 189 -13.45 -16.93 7.51
N LYS A 190 -14.69 -16.46 7.52
CA LYS A 190 -15.23 -15.55 6.49
C LYS A 190 -14.95 -14.08 6.82
N TYR A 191 -14.71 -13.77 8.09
CA TYR A 191 -14.79 -12.40 8.60
C TYR A 191 -13.54 -12.00 9.40
N PRO A 192 -12.37 -11.89 8.74
CA PRO A 192 -11.19 -11.33 9.38
C PRO A 192 -11.47 -9.88 9.77
N ARG A 193 -11.26 -9.58 11.06
CA ARG A 193 -11.62 -8.30 11.70
C ARG A 193 -11.14 -7.10 10.89
N GLU A 194 -9.91 -7.15 10.39
CA GLU A 194 -9.28 -6.02 9.72
C GLU A 194 -9.95 -5.69 8.38
N CYS A 195 -10.34 -6.71 7.62
CA CYS A 195 -11.03 -6.52 6.36
C CYS A 195 -12.50 -6.10 6.58
N VAL A 196 -13.14 -6.59 7.65
CA VAL A 196 -14.49 -6.17 8.04
C VAL A 196 -14.55 -4.67 8.31
N VAL A 197 -13.57 -4.11 9.04
CA VAL A 197 -13.51 -2.67 9.32
C VAL A 197 -13.42 -1.85 8.03
N LEU A 198 -12.60 -2.27 7.07
CA LEU A 198 -12.48 -1.62 5.76
C LEU A 198 -13.77 -1.71 4.95
N ALA A 199 -14.42 -2.88 4.94
CA ALA A 199 -15.70 -3.09 4.27
C ALA A 199 -16.79 -2.18 4.87
N LEU A 200 -16.94 -2.14 6.19
CA LEU A 200 -17.90 -1.26 6.87
C LEU A 200 -17.59 0.22 6.60
N GLY A 201 -16.31 0.59 6.60
CA GLY A 201 -15.89 1.94 6.21
C GLY A 201 -16.30 2.27 4.78
N ALA A 202 -16.13 1.34 3.83
CA ALA A 202 -16.48 1.54 2.43
C ALA A 202 -18.00 1.67 2.26
N CYS A 203 -18.78 0.86 2.97
CA CYS A 203 -20.24 0.97 3.04
C CYS A 203 -20.67 2.36 3.50
N TYR A 204 -20.06 2.85 4.59
CA TYR A 204 -20.35 4.17 5.14
C TYR A 204 -20.07 5.28 4.12
N LYS A 205 -19.00 5.15 3.33
CA LYS A 205 -18.60 6.12 2.31
C LYS A 205 -19.48 6.10 1.06
N LEU A 206 -19.93 4.93 0.60
CA LEU A 206 -20.80 4.81 -0.58
C LEU A 206 -22.22 5.32 -0.31
N VAL A 207 -22.73 5.09 0.89
CA VAL A 207 -24.18 5.19 1.13
C VAL A 207 -24.59 6.54 1.75
N GLY A 208 -23.65 7.41 2.12
CA GLY A 208 -23.98 8.74 2.65
C GLY A 208 -25.11 8.68 3.69
N SER A 209 -24.87 8.02 4.83
CA SER A 209 -25.82 7.98 5.96
C SER A 209 -27.17 7.26 5.72
N SER A 210 -27.25 6.21 4.90
CA SER A 210 -28.44 5.33 4.87
C SER A 210 -28.13 3.89 5.35
N SER A 211 -28.77 3.50 6.46
CA SER A 211 -28.42 2.34 7.31
C SER A 211 -28.53 0.93 6.70
N PHE A 212 -29.16 0.73 5.54
CA PHE A 212 -29.60 -0.62 5.12
C PHE A 212 -28.47 -1.58 4.70
N PHE A 213 -27.48 -1.14 3.93
CA PHE A 213 -26.38 -2.02 3.50
C PHE A 213 -25.43 -2.33 4.67
N LEU A 214 -25.17 -1.34 5.52
CA LEU A 214 -24.43 -1.54 6.77
C LEU A 214 -25.16 -2.53 7.69
N LEU A 215 -26.49 -2.41 7.84
CA LEU A 215 -27.30 -3.37 8.59
C LEU A 215 -27.22 -4.78 8.01
N ARG A 216 -27.20 -4.93 6.68
CA ARG A 216 -27.07 -6.24 6.04
C ARG A 216 -25.71 -6.87 6.31
N VAL A 217 -24.61 -6.13 6.12
CA VAL A 217 -23.27 -6.62 6.43
C VAL A 217 -23.14 -6.96 7.93
N MET A 218 -23.68 -6.11 8.80
CA MET A 218 -23.72 -6.39 10.25
C MET A 218 -24.59 -7.59 10.61
N ALA A 219 -25.73 -7.81 9.93
CA ALA A 219 -26.59 -8.97 10.13
C ALA A 219 -25.90 -10.27 9.67
N GLU A 220 -25.20 -10.24 8.53
CA GLU A 220 -24.43 -11.38 8.02
C GLU A 220 -23.19 -11.70 8.89
N LEU A 221 -22.65 -10.71 9.62
CA LEU A 221 -21.54 -10.87 10.57
C LEU A 221 -21.97 -11.45 11.94
N CYS A 222 -23.23 -11.26 12.33
CA CYS A 222 -23.78 -11.71 13.62
C CYS A 222 -24.43 -13.10 13.59
N CYS A 223 -24.47 -13.77 12.42
CA CYS A 223 -24.98 -15.13 12.24
C CYS A 223 -23.86 -16.06 11.75
#